data_AF-A0A536F6Y0-F1
#
_entry.id   AF-A0A536F6Y0-F1
#
_cell.length_a   1.000
_cell.length_b   1.000
_cell.length_c   1.000
_cell.angle_alpha   90.00
_cell.angle_beta   90.00
_cell.angle_gamma   90.00
#
_symmetry.space_group_name_H-M   'P 1'
#
loop_
_entity.id
_entity.type
_entity.pdbx_description
1 polymer ?
#
loop_
_entity_poly.entity_id
_entity_poly.type
_entity_poly.pdbx_seq_one_letter_code
_entity_poly.pdbx_strand_id
1 'polypeptide(L)'
;MTEAESAPLSPAPPRRRAGRLLAIGAVLLLVVAGIAVFQLVPGSPAAVELSPSEDLLLTPTASLQFSARVTDARGRLVEERPAWSSDGSISDAGLFTAPERAGAYYVQAAAGPATAVVHVLVTAGPAKTVRVMPEEAVVKPRESVRLSVKATDTWGNELTVPAFWRVAAGAGSIDGDGLFLAGRAGTSRITAEIQ
;
A
#
# COMPACT_ATOMS: atom_id res chain seq x y z
N MET A 1 -104.62 60.78 -39.20
CA MET A 1 -104.52 61.99 -38.35
C MET A 1 -105.08 61.67 -36.98
N THR A 2 -104.64 62.39 -35.94
CA THR A 2 -104.95 62.29 -34.50
C THR A 2 -104.39 61.04 -33.81
N GLU A 3 -103.25 61.07 -33.14
CA GLU A 3 -102.74 61.92 -32.03
C GLU A 3 -103.37 61.62 -30.66
N ALA A 4 -102.46 61.20 -29.77
CA ALA A 4 -102.43 61.24 -28.30
C ALA A 4 -103.55 60.62 -27.46
N GLU A 5 -103.17 59.64 -26.61
CA GLU A 5 -103.54 59.65 -25.19
C GLU A 5 -102.51 58.91 -24.34
N SER A 6 -102.07 59.55 -23.24
CA SER A 6 -101.09 59.06 -22.28
C SER A 6 -101.77 58.31 -21.13
N ALA A 7 -101.20 57.21 -20.65
CA ALA A 7 -101.59 56.52 -19.41
C ALA A 7 -100.38 55.73 -18.83
N PRO A 8 -100.36 55.30 -17.56
CA PRO A 8 -99.47 55.83 -16.52
C PRO A 8 -98.31 54.89 -16.12
N LEU A 9 -97.38 55.45 -15.33
CA LEU A 9 -96.19 54.83 -14.75
C LEU A 9 -96.50 53.56 -13.93
N SER A 10 -95.78 52.47 -14.22
CA SER A 10 -95.83 51.20 -13.47
C SER A 10 -94.80 51.19 -12.32
N PRO A 11 -95.14 50.65 -11.13
CA PRO A 11 -94.30 50.75 -9.93
C PRO A 11 -93.06 49.83 -9.96
N ALA A 12 -92.00 50.29 -9.29
CA ALA A 12 -90.70 49.63 -9.25
C ALA A 12 -90.71 48.26 -8.51
N PRO A 13 -89.97 47.25 -8.98
CA PRO A 13 -89.86 45.96 -8.32
C PRO A 13 -88.98 45.99 -7.04
N PRO A 14 -89.21 45.09 -6.07
CA PRO A 14 -88.61 45.14 -4.73
C PRO A 14 -87.12 44.80 -4.69
N ARG A 15 -86.38 45.49 -3.80
CA ARG A 15 -84.94 45.34 -3.56
C ARG A 15 -84.60 43.97 -2.95
N ARG A 16 -83.84 43.12 -3.68
CA ARG A 16 -83.20 41.92 -3.12
C ARG A 16 -82.07 42.31 -2.16
N ARG A 17 -82.13 41.87 -0.90
CA ARG A 17 -81.01 41.95 0.04
C ARG A 17 -79.98 40.87 -0.32
N ALA A 18 -78.84 41.28 -0.88
CA ALA A 18 -77.70 40.40 -1.10
C ALA A 18 -77.00 40.13 0.26
N GLY A 19 -76.92 38.87 0.66
CA GLY A 19 -76.11 38.45 1.81
C GLY A 19 -74.62 38.65 1.51
N ARG A 20 -73.90 39.34 2.38
CA ARG A 20 -72.44 39.50 2.30
C ARG A 20 -71.78 38.20 2.76
N LEU A 21 -71.22 37.43 1.83
CA LEU A 21 -70.25 36.37 2.13
C LEU A 21 -68.88 37.04 2.35
N LEU A 22 -68.40 37.01 3.60
CA LEU A 22 -67.02 37.37 3.94
C LEU A 22 -66.09 36.27 3.45
N ALA A 23 -65.35 36.52 2.37
CA ALA A 23 -64.23 35.67 1.97
C ALA A 23 -63.04 35.98 2.89
N ILE A 24 -62.72 35.08 3.80
CA ILE A 24 -61.46 35.11 4.55
C ILE A 24 -60.37 34.67 3.56
N GLY A 25 -59.61 35.63 3.03
CA GLY A 25 -58.44 35.33 2.21
C GLY A 25 -57.37 34.69 3.07
N ALA A 26 -57.13 33.38 2.90
CA ALA A 26 -55.97 32.72 3.47
C ALA A 26 -54.71 33.24 2.74
N VAL A 27 -53.85 33.97 3.44
CA VAL A 27 -52.50 34.26 2.97
C VAL A 27 -51.67 33.00 3.21
N LEU A 28 -51.46 32.21 2.16
CA LEU A 28 -50.52 31.10 2.18
C LEU A 28 -49.10 31.69 2.10
N LEU A 29 -48.42 31.84 3.24
CA LEU A 29 -47.00 32.19 3.26
C LEU A 29 -46.19 30.96 2.82
N LEU A 30 -45.91 30.88 1.54
CA LEU A 30 -45.07 29.84 0.94
C LEU A 30 -43.61 30.20 1.25
N VAL A 31 -43.05 29.69 2.35
CA VAL A 31 -41.61 29.79 2.62
C VAL A 31 -40.91 28.81 1.67
N VAL A 32 -40.51 29.30 0.51
CA VAL A 32 -39.61 28.57 -0.40
C VAL A 32 -38.21 28.67 0.20
N ALA A 33 -37.82 27.66 0.98
CA ALA A 33 -36.43 27.52 1.40
C ALA A 33 -35.62 26.98 0.21
N GLY A 34 -34.86 27.85 -0.45
CA GLY A 34 -33.86 27.42 -1.43
C GLY A 34 -32.68 26.78 -0.70
N ILE A 35 -32.46 25.49 -0.89
CA ILE A 35 -31.25 24.81 -0.42
C ILE A 35 -30.20 24.95 -1.52
N ALA A 36 -29.10 25.64 -1.23
CA ALA A 36 -27.91 25.61 -2.07
C ALA A 36 -26.93 24.57 -1.50
N VAL A 37 -26.58 23.56 -2.30
CA VAL A 37 -25.55 22.57 -1.96
C VAL A 37 -24.30 22.92 -2.76
N PHE A 38 -23.23 23.32 -2.07
CA PHE A 38 -21.93 23.50 -2.69
C PHE A 38 -21.10 22.23 -2.51
N GLN A 39 -20.78 21.57 -3.62
CA GLN A 39 -19.83 20.46 -3.62
C GLN A 39 -18.43 21.06 -3.72
N LEU A 40 -17.63 20.89 -2.67
CA LEU A 40 -16.24 21.29 -2.69
C LEU A 40 -15.43 20.20 -3.38
N VAL A 41 -15.10 20.40 -4.66
CA VAL A 41 -14.20 19.49 -5.37
C VAL A 41 -12.77 19.73 -4.83
N PRO A 42 -12.05 18.68 -4.39
CA PRO A 42 -10.65 18.78 -4.02
C PRO A 42 -9.82 19.39 -5.15
N GLY A 43 -8.72 20.09 -4.80
CA GLY A 43 -7.79 20.63 -5.79
C GLY A 43 -7.00 19.52 -6.50
N SER A 44 -6.08 19.90 -7.39
CA SER A 44 -5.13 18.95 -7.96
C SER A 44 -4.33 18.24 -6.86
N PRO A 45 -3.98 16.95 -7.03
CA PRO A 45 -3.07 16.26 -6.13
C PRO A 45 -1.80 17.06 -5.85
N ALA A 46 -1.41 17.15 -4.59
CA ALA A 46 -0.20 17.83 -4.15
C ALA A 46 0.70 16.95 -3.29
N ALA A 47 0.14 15.97 -2.58
CA ALA A 47 0.88 15.00 -1.80
C ALA A 47 0.29 13.59 -1.94
N VAL A 48 1.17 12.58 -1.89
CA VAL A 48 0.82 11.17 -1.80
C VAL A 48 1.51 10.63 -0.55
N GLU A 49 0.77 9.92 0.29
CA GLU A 49 1.31 9.21 1.46
C GLU A 49 1.09 7.71 1.26
N LEU A 50 2.16 6.92 1.36
CA LEU A 50 2.08 5.46 1.26
C LEU A 50 1.85 4.84 2.64
N SER A 51 1.13 3.73 2.69
CA SER A 51 1.03 2.88 3.87
C SER A 51 1.20 1.42 3.46
N PRO A 52 2.21 0.70 3.99
CA PRO A 52 3.26 1.20 4.89
C PRO A 52 4.19 2.24 4.22
N SER A 53 4.77 3.14 5.02
CA SER A 53 5.68 4.22 4.56
C SER A 53 7.14 4.02 4.97
N GLU A 54 7.41 3.04 5.84
CA GLU A 54 8.74 2.75 6.36
C GLU A 54 9.51 1.78 5.46
N ASP A 55 10.82 1.67 5.70
CA ASP A 55 11.65 0.68 5.02
C ASP A 55 11.22 -0.73 5.42
N LEU A 56 10.99 -1.58 4.43
CA LEU A 56 10.47 -2.92 4.63
C LEU A 56 11.52 -3.99 4.40
N LEU A 57 11.44 -5.05 5.19
CA LEU A 57 12.23 -6.27 5.02
C LEU A 57 11.31 -7.42 4.61
N LEU A 58 11.53 -7.97 3.42
CA LEU A 58 10.73 -9.08 2.90
C LEU A 58 11.61 -10.28 2.53
N THR A 59 11.03 -11.47 2.57
CA THR A 59 11.62 -12.67 1.98
C THR A 59 11.22 -12.78 0.51
N PRO A 60 11.93 -13.59 -0.30
CA PRO A 60 11.61 -13.73 -1.71
C PRO A 60 10.17 -14.23 -1.88
N THR A 61 9.47 -13.75 -2.90
CA THR A 61 8.06 -14.07 -3.23
C THR A 61 7.01 -13.63 -2.19
N ALA A 62 7.40 -12.96 -1.11
CA ALA A 62 6.44 -12.40 -0.16
C ALA A 62 5.60 -11.30 -0.83
N SER A 63 4.30 -11.29 -0.56
CA SER A 63 3.40 -10.24 -1.05
C SER A 63 3.01 -9.29 0.08
N LEU A 64 2.90 -8.00 -0.25
CA LEU A 64 2.50 -6.95 0.67
C LEU A 64 1.54 -5.98 -0.02
N GLN A 65 0.45 -5.66 0.66
CA GLN A 65 -0.52 -4.68 0.18
C GLN A 65 -0.07 -3.27 0.56
N PHE A 66 0.19 -2.44 -0.45
CA PHE A 66 0.34 -1.00 -0.27
C PHE A 66 -0.99 -0.29 -0.47
N SER A 67 -1.17 0.81 0.24
CA SER A 67 -2.24 1.78 0.01
C SER A 67 -1.63 3.16 -0.11
N ALA A 68 -2.30 4.05 -0.84
CA ALA A 68 -1.87 5.44 -0.97
C ALA A 68 -3.02 6.37 -0.59
N ARG A 69 -2.69 7.42 0.15
CA ARG A 69 -3.59 8.52 0.48
C ARG A 69 -3.17 9.76 -0.29
N VAL A 70 -4.03 10.26 -1.16
CA VAL A 70 -3.75 11.42 -2.01
C VAL A 70 -4.43 12.66 -1.44
N THR A 71 -3.68 13.74 -1.25
CA THR A 71 -4.23 15.01 -0.75
C THR A 71 -3.87 16.19 -1.64
N ASP A 72 -4.72 17.21 -1.65
CA ASP A 72 -4.45 18.48 -2.31
C ASP A 72 -3.59 19.41 -1.43
N ALA A 73 -3.22 20.58 -1.95
CA ALA A 73 -2.36 21.55 -1.23
C ALA A 73 -2.96 22.08 0.08
N ARG A 74 -4.25 21.82 0.36
CA ARG A 74 -4.93 22.19 1.61
C ARG A 74 -5.12 20.98 2.54
N GLY A 75 -4.53 19.83 2.22
CA GLY A 75 -4.61 18.59 2.99
C GLY A 75 -5.96 17.86 2.84
N ARG A 76 -6.77 18.20 1.83
CA ARG A 76 -8.06 17.54 1.59
C ARG A 76 -7.84 16.30 0.74
N LEU A 77 -8.54 15.21 1.07
CA LEU A 77 -8.47 13.97 0.32
C LEU A 77 -8.92 14.19 -1.13
N VAL A 78 -8.14 13.66 -2.08
CA VAL A 78 -8.48 13.61 -3.50
C VAL A 78 -8.78 12.15 -3.83
N GLU A 79 -9.99 11.87 -4.32
CA GLU A 79 -10.43 10.54 -4.76
C GLU A 79 -9.84 10.22 -6.14
N GLU A 80 -8.52 10.11 -6.21
CA GLU A 80 -7.76 9.73 -7.39
C GLU A 80 -7.04 8.39 -7.13
N ARG A 81 -7.10 7.49 -8.11
CA ARG A 81 -6.36 6.22 -8.01
C ARG A 81 -4.88 6.48 -8.29
N PRO A 82 -3.97 6.12 -7.37
CA PRO A 82 -2.55 6.23 -7.65
C PRO A 82 -2.13 5.32 -8.81
N ALA A 83 -1.24 5.80 -9.65
CA ALA A 83 -0.48 4.97 -10.58
C ALA A 83 0.67 4.31 -9.81
N TRP A 84 0.67 2.98 -9.76
CA TRP A 84 1.69 2.19 -9.08
C TRP A 84 2.82 1.81 -10.04
N SER A 85 4.06 1.82 -9.53
CA SER A 85 5.24 1.28 -10.22
C SER A 85 6.23 0.69 -9.22
N SER A 86 7.07 -0.23 -9.69
CA SER A 86 8.07 -0.90 -8.87
C SER A 86 9.18 -1.52 -9.72
N ASP A 87 10.36 -1.72 -9.12
CA ASP A 87 11.44 -2.55 -9.67
C ASP A 87 11.17 -4.07 -9.53
N GLY A 88 10.09 -4.44 -8.83
CA GLY A 88 9.54 -5.80 -8.76
C GLY A 88 8.19 -5.90 -9.48
N SER A 89 7.28 -6.72 -8.94
CA SER A 89 5.91 -6.82 -9.44
C SER A 89 4.96 -6.09 -8.50
N ILE A 90 4.13 -5.19 -9.04
CA ILE A 90 3.04 -4.54 -8.30
C ILE A 90 1.77 -4.48 -9.16
N SER A 91 0.62 -4.75 -8.57
CA SER A 91 -0.67 -4.63 -9.26
C SER A 91 -1.21 -3.20 -9.25
N ASP A 92 -2.18 -2.90 -10.11
CA ASP A 92 -2.91 -1.62 -10.11
C ASP A 92 -3.66 -1.35 -8.79
N ALA A 93 -3.88 -2.39 -7.98
CA ALA A 93 -4.47 -2.28 -6.65
C ALA A 93 -3.43 -2.06 -5.55
N GLY A 94 -2.14 -1.98 -5.87
CA GLY A 94 -1.05 -1.80 -4.89
C GLY A 94 -0.56 -3.08 -4.22
N LEU A 95 -0.90 -4.26 -4.75
CA LEU A 95 -0.37 -5.52 -4.22
C LEU A 95 1.03 -5.75 -4.80
N PHE A 96 2.06 -5.52 -3.99
CA PHE A 96 3.45 -5.78 -4.33
C PHE A 96 3.81 -7.24 -4.07
N THR A 97 4.62 -7.85 -4.94
CA THR A 97 5.24 -9.16 -4.74
C THR A 97 6.75 -9.04 -4.89
N ALA A 98 7.47 -9.39 -3.82
CA ALA A 98 8.92 -9.36 -3.75
C ALA A 98 9.54 -10.29 -4.81
N PRO A 99 10.55 -9.82 -5.56
CA PRO A 99 11.28 -10.68 -6.49
C PRO A 99 11.98 -11.86 -5.82
N GLU A 100 12.37 -12.84 -6.63
CA GLU A 100 13.11 -14.02 -6.15
C GLU A 100 14.55 -13.67 -5.72
N ARG A 101 15.13 -12.64 -6.33
CA ARG A 101 16.49 -12.20 -6.05
C ARG A 101 16.52 -11.31 -4.81
N ALA A 102 17.45 -11.58 -3.91
CA ALA A 102 17.74 -10.70 -2.79
C ALA A 102 18.35 -9.38 -3.29
N GLY A 103 17.95 -8.25 -2.71
CA GLY A 103 18.37 -6.93 -3.14
C GLY A 103 17.46 -5.81 -2.66
N ALA A 104 17.84 -4.59 -3.01
CA ALA A 104 17.04 -3.40 -2.75
C ALA A 104 16.10 -3.11 -3.93
N TYR A 105 14.86 -2.81 -3.62
CA TYR A 105 13.78 -2.54 -4.57
C TYR A 105 12.99 -1.32 -4.11
N TYR A 106 12.32 -0.67 -5.06
CA TYR A 106 11.45 0.47 -4.76
C TYR A 106 10.01 0.18 -5.17
N VAL A 107 9.07 0.73 -4.40
CA VAL A 107 7.64 0.82 -4.73
C VAL A 107 7.27 2.29 -4.75
N GLN A 108 6.63 2.72 -5.83
CA GLN A 108 6.22 4.11 -6.03
C GLN A 108 4.72 4.20 -6.30
N ALA A 109 4.09 5.23 -5.75
CA ALA A 109 2.76 5.70 -6.13
C ALA A 109 2.83 7.13 -6.65
N ALA A 110 2.11 7.40 -7.74
CA ALA A 110 1.98 8.74 -8.32
C ALA A 110 0.51 9.12 -8.47
N ALA A 111 0.17 10.38 -8.19
CA ALA A 111 -1.14 10.97 -8.48
C ALA A 111 -0.91 12.39 -9.00
N GLY A 112 -1.27 12.64 -10.26
CA GLY A 112 -0.86 13.85 -10.98
C GLY A 112 0.65 14.15 -10.85
N PRO A 113 1.06 15.34 -10.36
CA PRO A 113 2.46 15.69 -10.17
C PRO A 113 3.06 15.17 -8.85
N ALA A 114 2.25 14.63 -7.93
CA ALA A 114 2.70 14.18 -6.62
C ALA A 114 3.15 12.72 -6.67
N THR A 115 4.25 12.41 -5.99
CA THR A 115 4.81 11.05 -5.93
C THR A 115 5.25 10.70 -4.50
N ALA A 116 5.21 9.41 -4.20
CA ALA A 116 5.76 8.83 -2.98
C ALA A 116 6.47 7.53 -3.31
N VAL A 117 7.57 7.24 -2.60
CA VAL A 117 8.41 6.06 -2.81
C VAL A 117 8.69 5.41 -1.47
N VAL A 118 8.63 4.08 -1.43
CA VAL A 118 9.03 3.25 -0.29
C VAL A 118 10.13 2.29 -0.73
N HIS A 119 11.10 2.08 0.16
CA HIS A 119 12.21 1.18 -0.06
C HIS A 119 11.91 -0.20 0.53
N VAL A 120 12.21 -1.24 -0.25
CA VAL A 120 11.96 -2.64 0.12
C VAL A 120 13.26 -3.41 -0.03
N LEU A 121 13.79 -3.90 1.08
CA LEU A 121 14.93 -4.81 1.10
C LEU A 121 14.41 -6.26 1.09
N VAL A 122 14.73 -6.99 0.02
CA VAL A 122 14.50 -8.43 -0.05
C VAL A 122 15.75 -9.14 0.44
N THR A 123 15.65 -9.84 1.55
CA THR A 123 16.73 -10.71 2.05
C THR A 123 16.59 -12.12 1.52
N ALA A 124 17.69 -12.86 1.47
CA ALA A 124 17.65 -14.29 1.17
C ALA A 124 16.65 -15.02 2.08
N GLY A 125 15.96 -16.01 1.52
CA GLY A 125 15.07 -16.88 2.30
C GLY A 125 15.85 -17.90 3.15
N PRO A 126 15.16 -18.86 3.78
CA PRO A 126 15.80 -19.91 4.55
C PRO A 126 16.83 -20.71 3.73
N ALA A 127 17.95 -21.08 4.37
CA ALA A 127 18.98 -21.88 3.73
C ALA A 127 18.43 -23.22 3.24
N LYS A 128 18.65 -23.53 1.96
CA LYS A 128 18.32 -24.82 1.34
C LYS A 128 19.57 -25.68 1.15
N THR A 129 20.70 -25.07 0.82
CA THR A 129 21.97 -25.77 0.66
C THR A 129 23.04 -25.13 1.54
N VAL A 130 23.92 -25.96 2.09
CA VAL A 130 25.03 -25.55 2.95
C VAL A 130 26.25 -26.35 2.53
N ARG A 131 27.36 -25.66 2.26
CA ARG A 131 28.64 -26.28 1.90
C ARG A 131 29.78 -25.66 2.68
N VAL A 132 30.73 -26.50 3.08
CA VAL A 132 32.01 -26.04 3.64
C VAL A 132 33.00 -25.85 2.50
N MET A 133 33.69 -24.71 2.49
CA MET A 133 34.67 -24.33 1.48
C MET A 133 36.04 -24.10 2.14
N PRO A 134 37.15 -24.52 1.51
CA PRO A 134 37.18 -25.46 0.39
C PRO A 134 36.61 -26.83 0.79
N GLU A 135 36.03 -27.57 -0.17
CA GLU A 135 35.47 -28.92 0.08
C GLU A 135 36.59 -29.93 0.41
N GLU A 136 37.78 -29.72 -0.15
CA GLU A 136 38.98 -30.50 0.12
C GLU A 136 40.19 -29.56 0.27
N ALA A 137 41.10 -29.89 1.20
CA ALA A 137 42.36 -29.19 1.37
C ALA A 137 43.45 -30.19 1.78
N VAL A 138 44.66 -29.97 1.25
CA VAL A 138 45.86 -30.71 1.66
C VAL A 138 46.75 -29.75 2.44
N VAL A 139 46.99 -30.05 3.71
CA VAL A 139 47.79 -29.23 4.64
C VAL A 139 48.79 -30.13 5.37
N LYS A 140 49.98 -29.61 5.67
CA LYS A 140 50.98 -30.33 6.46
C LYS A 140 50.65 -30.26 7.96
N PRO A 141 51.18 -31.17 8.79
CA PRO A 141 51.04 -31.07 10.24
C PRO A 141 51.45 -29.68 10.75
N ARG A 142 50.63 -29.13 11.66
CA ARG A 142 50.77 -27.79 12.26
C ARG A 142 50.55 -26.60 11.31
N GLU A 143 50.19 -26.84 10.05
CA GLU A 143 49.66 -25.79 9.17
C GLU A 143 48.15 -25.60 9.41
N SER A 144 47.65 -24.43 9.04
CA SER A 144 46.24 -24.07 9.17
C SER A 144 45.59 -23.77 7.82
N VAL A 145 44.31 -24.11 7.69
CA VAL A 145 43.46 -23.71 6.56
C VAL A 145 42.22 -23.01 7.09
N ARG A 146 41.84 -21.90 6.46
CA ARG A 146 40.58 -21.22 6.75
C ARG A 146 39.47 -21.89 5.97
N LEU A 147 38.45 -22.32 6.70
CA LEU A 147 37.22 -22.84 6.16
C LEU A 147 36.12 -21.78 6.26
N SER A 148 35.18 -21.80 5.33
CA SER A 148 34.01 -20.93 5.33
C SER A 148 32.76 -21.73 4.98
N VAL A 149 31.61 -21.31 5.49
CA VAL A 149 30.31 -21.85 5.05
C VAL A 149 29.77 -21.00 3.91
N LYS A 150 29.37 -21.66 2.83
CA LYS A 150 28.55 -21.07 1.76
C LYS A 150 27.16 -21.68 1.85
N ALA A 151 26.18 -20.86 2.19
CA ALA A 151 24.78 -21.25 2.23
C ALA A 151 23.98 -20.53 1.13
N THR A 152 23.03 -21.23 0.51
CA THR A 152 22.11 -20.65 -0.48
C THR A 152 20.68 -21.02 -0.19
N ASP A 153 19.74 -20.12 -0.49
CA ASP A 153 18.30 -20.40 -0.40
C ASP A 153 17.78 -21.18 -1.62
N THR A 154 16.46 -21.36 -1.69
CA THR A 154 15.79 -22.04 -2.82
C THR A 154 15.93 -21.31 -4.15
N TRP A 155 16.11 -20.00 -4.13
CA TRP A 155 16.20 -19.12 -5.29
C TRP A 155 17.65 -18.81 -5.70
N GLY A 156 18.63 -19.37 -4.98
CA GLY A 156 20.05 -19.18 -5.26
C GLY A 156 20.65 -17.92 -4.66
N ASN A 157 19.93 -17.24 -3.76
CA ASN A 157 20.50 -16.12 -3.01
C ASN A 157 21.49 -16.66 -1.97
N GLU A 158 22.65 -16.03 -1.85
CA GLU A 158 23.65 -16.39 -0.86
C GLU A 158 23.26 -15.87 0.52
N LEU A 159 23.46 -16.69 1.55
CA LEU A 159 23.25 -16.31 2.94
C LEU A 159 24.59 -16.17 3.64
N THR A 160 24.71 -15.13 4.44
CA THR A 160 25.73 -15.04 5.48
C THR A 160 25.12 -15.58 6.77
N VAL A 161 25.54 -16.78 7.18
CA VAL A 161 25.06 -17.45 8.39
C VAL A 161 26.23 -17.78 9.31
N PRO A 162 26.10 -17.56 10.63
CA PRO A 162 27.09 -18.06 11.58
C PRO A 162 27.10 -19.58 11.55
N ALA A 163 28.30 -20.16 11.72
CA ALA A 163 28.50 -21.59 11.67
C ALA A 163 29.18 -22.09 12.93
N PHE A 164 28.71 -23.22 13.46
CA PHE A 164 29.32 -23.94 14.56
C PHE A 164 30.23 -25.03 14.00
N TRP A 165 31.53 -24.83 14.18
CA TRP A 165 32.57 -25.69 13.63
C TRP A 165 32.93 -26.82 14.58
N ARG A 166 33.18 -28.01 14.02
CA ARG A 166 33.67 -29.17 14.78
C ARG A 166 34.55 -30.07 13.92
N VAL A 167 35.60 -30.63 14.54
CA VAL A 167 36.33 -31.78 14.01
C VAL A 167 35.49 -33.04 14.29
N ALA A 168 34.82 -33.58 13.26
CA ALA A 168 33.98 -34.77 13.39
C ALA A 168 34.80 -36.07 13.42
N ALA A 169 35.96 -36.09 12.76
CA ALA A 169 36.89 -37.21 12.79
C ALA A 169 38.32 -36.73 12.44
N GLY A 170 39.33 -37.50 12.85
CA GLY A 170 40.74 -37.23 12.54
C GLY A 170 41.48 -36.49 13.65
N ALA A 171 42.53 -35.75 13.29
CA ALA A 171 43.39 -35.03 14.23
C ALA A 171 43.51 -33.55 13.85
N GLY A 172 43.52 -32.69 14.87
CA GLY A 172 43.59 -31.24 14.73
C GLY A 172 42.59 -30.54 15.64
N SER A 173 42.49 -29.23 15.48
CA SER A 173 41.52 -28.38 16.18
C SER A 173 40.94 -27.35 15.22
N ILE A 174 39.71 -26.90 15.43
CA ILE A 174 39.10 -25.80 14.70
C ILE A 174 38.55 -24.78 15.69
N ASP A 175 38.75 -23.50 15.42
CA ASP A 175 38.19 -22.41 16.22
C ASP A 175 36.80 -21.98 15.71
N GLY A 176 36.19 -21.01 16.41
CA GLY A 176 34.87 -20.49 16.05
C GLY A 176 34.83 -19.72 14.72
N ASP A 177 35.98 -19.26 14.25
CA ASP A 177 36.12 -18.51 12.99
C ASP A 177 36.40 -19.44 11.79
N GLY A 178 36.41 -20.76 12.01
CA GLY A 178 36.64 -21.76 10.97
C GLY A 178 38.11 -21.95 10.59
N LEU A 179 39.06 -21.51 11.42
CA LEU A 179 40.48 -21.79 11.19
C LEU A 179 40.82 -23.20 11.72
N PHE A 180 40.98 -24.14 10.80
CA PHE A 180 41.41 -25.50 11.13
C PHE A 180 42.93 -25.57 11.23
N LEU A 181 43.46 -26.04 12.36
CA LEU A 181 44.87 -26.36 12.58
C LEU A 181 45.08 -27.88 12.47
N ALA A 182 45.89 -28.30 11.50
CA ALA A 182 46.15 -29.71 11.23
C ALA A 182 46.97 -30.38 12.35
N GLY A 183 46.52 -31.56 12.77
CA GLY A 183 47.22 -32.41 13.73
C GLY A 183 48.28 -33.30 13.07
N ARG A 184 48.30 -34.58 13.44
CA ARG A 184 49.15 -35.60 12.80
C ARG A 184 48.66 -35.92 11.38
N ALA A 185 49.53 -36.51 10.57
CA ALA A 185 49.19 -36.96 9.21
C ALA A 185 48.01 -37.95 9.21
N GLY A 186 47.13 -37.81 8.22
CA GLY A 186 45.91 -38.60 8.04
C GLY A 186 44.77 -37.75 7.48
N THR A 187 43.58 -38.35 7.35
CA THR A 187 42.37 -37.64 6.90
C THR A 187 41.60 -37.12 8.12
N SER A 188 41.24 -35.84 8.08
CA SER A 188 40.33 -35.21 9.05
C SER A 188 39.02 -34.81 8.37
N ARG A 189 37.90 -34.98 9.06
CA ARG A 189 36.57 -34.57 8.60
C ARG A 189 36.08 -33.42 9.49
N ILE A 190 35.80 -32.28 8.87
CA ILE A 190 35.28 -31.11 9.54
C ILE A 190 33.80 -30.94 9.16
N THR A 191 32.97 -30.62 10.15
CA THR A 191 31.55 -30.33 9.96
C THR A 191 31.26 -28.92 10.44
N ALA A 192 30.32 -28.26 9.76
CA ALA A 192 29.76 -26.98 10.16
C ALA A 192 28.25 -27.11 10.26
N GLU A 193 27.66 -26.62 11.34
CA GLU A 193 26.21 -26.55 11.54
C GLU A 193 25.79 -25.07 11.56
N ILE A 194 24.74 -24.72 10.83
CA ILE A 194 24.19 -23.34 10.79
C ILE A 194 22.99 -23.25 11.72
N GLN A 195 22.75 -22.07 12.30
CA GLN A 195 21.56 -21.77 13.11
C GLN A 195 20.44 -21.14 12.28
#